data_AF-A0A8S4P3L5-F1
#
_entry.id   AF-A0A8S4P3L5-F1
#
_cell.length_a   1.000
_cell.length_b   1.000
_cell.length_c   1.000
_cell.angle_alpha   90.00
_cell.angle_beta   90.00
_cell.angle_gamma   90.00
#
_symmetry.space_group_name_H-M   'P 1'
#
loop_
_entity.id
_entity.type
_entity.pdbx_description
1 polymer ?
#
loop_
_entity_poly.entity_id
_entity_poly.type
_entity_poly.pdbx_seq_one_letter_code
_entity_poly.pdbx_strand_id
1 'polypeptide(L)'
;ATRGDMCWTDPNVRQKIEKARQWCRFKNMNNDRITKTIHNWSLTQPRSWDSKVKLELQQEKADHFLTDDHIPSVKYEIKKYRSDLNSKQHITWHNSIWNDSRNQENGNKLRTYRLHKVHKTEPEHYLRISLNRYER
;
A
#
# COMPACT_ATOMS: atom_id res chain seq x y z
N ALA A 1 -2.86 -10.90 -14.90
CA ALA A 1 -3.20 -10.98 -13.47
C ALA A 1 -1.97 -11.43 -12.65
N THR A 2 -0.86 -10.69 -12.74
CA THR A 2 0.48 -11.13 -12.30
C THR A 2 0.99 -10.39 -11.05
N ARG A 3 0.21 -9.46 -10.49
CA ARG A 3 0.65 -8.62 -9.36
C ARG A 3 0.43 -9.29 -7.98
N GLY A 4 -0.56 -10.17 -7.84
CA GLY A 4 -0.90 -10.82 -6.57
C GLY A 4 0.03 -11.98 -6.19
N ASP A 5 0.40 -12.83 -7.16
CA ASP A 5 1.10 -14.10 -6.89
C ASP A 5 2.60 -13.96 -6.58
N MET A 6 3.25 -12.85 -6.95
CA MET A 6 4.69 -12.67 -6.76
C MET A 6 5.08 -11.72 -5.61
N CYS A 7 4.13 -11.32 -4.75
CA CYS A 7 4.35 -10.31 -3.70
C CYS A 7 4.89 -8.97 -4.23
N TRP A 8 4.61 -8.62 -5.49
CA TRP A 8 5.07 -7.37 -6.08
C TRP A 8 4.35 -6.18 -5.42
N THR A 9 5.10 -5.40 -4.65
CA THR A 9 4.62 -4.12 -4.10
C THR A 9 4.69 -3.06 -5.20
N ASP A 10 3.63 -2.28 -5.36
CA ASP A 10 3.62 -1.20 -6.35
C ASP A 10 4.71 -0.17 -6.09
N PRO A 11 5.35 0.36 -7.15
CA PRO A 11 6.30 1.46 -7.01
C PRO A 11 5.72 2.66 -6.24
N ASN A 12 4.44 2.98 -6.43
CA ASN A 12 3.79 4.09 -5.73
C ASN A 12 3.67 3.83 -4.23
N VAL A 13 3.30 2.60 -3.83
CA VAL A 13 3.25 2.21 -2.42
C VAL A 13 4.64 2.29 -1.80
N ARG A 14 5.67 1.82 -2.51
CA ARG A 14 7.06 1.91 -2.06
C ARG A 14 7.51 3.36 -1.88
N GLN A 15 7.21 4.24 -2.83
CA GLN A 15 7.53 5.67 -2.73
C GLN A 15 6.85 6.33 -1.53
N LYS A 16 5.56 6.04 -1.30
CA LYS A 16 4.81 6.54 -0.14
C LYS A 16 5.44 6.12 1.19
N ILE A 17 5.85 4.85 1.29
CA ILE A 17 6.53 4.34 2.48
C ILE A 17 7.86 5.04 2.72
N GLU A 18 8.67 5.28 1.68
CA GLU A 18 9.95 5.98 1.84
C GLU A 18 9.75 7.45 2.23
N LYS A 19 8.74 8.14 1.68
CA LYS A 19 8.37 9.48 2.12
C LYS A 19 7.98 9.50 3.60
N ALA A 20 7.13 8.56 4.03
CA ALA A 20 6.72 8.46 5.43
C ALA A 20 7.91 8.14 6.37
N ARG A 21 8.84 7.29 5.94
CA ARG A 21 10.09 7.02 6.69
C ARG A 21 10.93 8.28 6.84
N GLN A 22 11.11 9.03 5.77
CA GLN A 22 11.88 10.27 5.80
C GLN A 22 11.19 11.32 6.68
N TRP A 23 9.87 11.41 6.62
CA TRP A 23 9.08 12.25 7.51
C TRP A 23 9.29 11.91 8.99
N CYS A 24 9.23 10.62 9.34
CA CYS A 24 9.51 10.17 10.71
C CYS A 24 10.92 10.53 11.17
N ARG A 25 11.91 10.44 10.27
CA ARG A 25 13.29 10.84 10.58
C ARG A 25 13.38 12.33 10.90
N PHE A 26 12.68 13.19 10.15
CA PHE A 26 12.63 14.61 10.45
C PHE A 26 11.91 14.89 11.76
N LYS A 27 10.77 14.25 12.03
CA LYS A 27 10.06 14.39 13.31
C LYS A 27 10.94 14.03 14.50
N ASN A 28 11.61 12.87 14.45
CA ASN A 28 12.47 12.39 15.54
C ASN A 28 13.86 13.04 15.60
N MET A 29 14.16 14.03 14.73
CA MET A 29 15.44 14.72 14.72
C MET A 29 15.47 15.85 15.74
N ASN A 30 16.61 16.03 16.42
CA ASN A 30 16.85 17.15 17.33
C ASN A 30 16.66 18.51 16.62
N ASN A 31 16.07 19.47 17.33
CA ASN A 31 15.76 20.81 16.80
C ASN A 31 17.00 21.63 16.43
N ASP A 32 18.15 21.37 17.07
CA ASP A 32 19.39 22.10 16.82
C ASP A 32 20.06 21.72 15.49
N ARG A 33 19.58 20.66 14.82
CA ARG A 33 20.14 20.25 13.54
C ARG A 33 19.61 21.13 12.41
N ILE A 34 20.52 21.66 11.60
CA ILE A 34 20.20 22.46 10.40
C ILE A 34 19.13 21.78 9.53
N THR A 35 19.21 20.46 9.35
CA THR A 35 18.23 19.70 8.58
C THR A 35 16.80 19.80 9.14
N LYS A 36 16.64 19.81 10.46
CA LYS A 36 15.35 20.00 11.13
C LYS A 36 14.87 21.44 10.98
N THR A 37 15.78 22.42 11.10
CA THR A 37 15.47 23.83 10.86
C THR A 37 14.98 24.07 9.42
N ILE A 38 15.66 23.50 8.43
CA ILE A 38 15.27 23.58 7.01
C ILE A 38 13.91 22.91 6.79
N HIS A 39 13.68 21.73 7.37
CA HIS A 39 12.39 21.04 7.29
C HIS A 39 11.25 21.91 7.88
N ASN A 40 11.45 22.47 9.07
CA ASN A 40 10.47 23.35 9.71
C ASN A 40 10.22 24.61 8.88
N TRP A 41 11.27 25.23 8.32
CA TRP A 41 11.13 26.36 7.38
C TRP A 41 10.37 25.95 6.11
N SER A 42 10.70 24.81 5.51
CA SER A 42 10.06 24.28 4.31
C SER A 42 8.55 24.03 4.51
N LEU A 43 8.12 23.65 5.72
CA LEU A 43 6.70 23.55 6.07
C LEU A 43 5.94 24.89 6.06
N THR A 44 6.64 26.01 6.22
CA THR A 44 6.04 27.36 6.09
C THR A 44 5.89 27.78 4.64
N GLN A 45 6.62 27.15 3.73
CA GLN A 45 6.65 27.54 2.33
C GLN A 45 5.53 26.86 1.54
N PRO A 46 4.73 27.63 0.76
CA PRO A 46 3.72 27.04 -0.10
C PRO A 46 4.39 26.19 -1.19
N ARG A 47 3.75 25.08 -1.55
CA ARG A 47 4.20 24.15 -2.62
C ARG A 47 5.56 23.47 -2.41
N SER A 48 6.15 23.58 -1.21
CA SER A 48 7.36 22.85 -0.86
C SER A 48 7.15 21.33 -0.89
N TRP A 49 8.25 20.57 -0.95
CA TRP A 49 8.17 19.11 -0.88
C TRP A 49 7.50 18.65 0.42
N ASP A 50 7.87 19.24 1.57
CA ASP A 50 7.29 18.90 2.86
C ASP A 50 5.80 19.20 2.93
N SER A 51 5.36 20.34 2.36
CA SER A 51 3.94 20.69 2.27
C SER A 51 3.15 19.68 1.41
N LYS A 52 3.74 19.16 0.33
CA LYS A 52 3.12 18.10 -0.50
C LYS A 52 3.04 16.77 0.24
N VAL A 53 4.10 16.38 0.94
CA VAL A 53 4.11 15.13 1.73
C VAL A 53 3.12 15.21 2.89
N LYS A 54 3.02 16.35 3.57
CA LYS A 54 2.00 16.61 4.60
C LYS A 54 0.60 16.40 4.05
N LEU A 55 0.30 17.00 2.89
CA LEU A 55 -1.00 16.84 2.22
C LEU A 55 -1.27 15.38 1.83
N GLU A 56 -0.27 14.68 1.30
CA GLU A 56 -0.39 13.26 0.93
C GLU A 56 -0.68 12.38 2.16
N LEU A 57 -0.01 12.62 3.28
CA LEU A 57 -0.28 11.91 4.55
C LEU A 57 -1.69 12.20 5.08
N GLN A 58 -2.18 13.43 4.96
CA GLN A 58 -3.56 13.79 5.32
C GLN A 58 -4.59 13.09 4.43
N GLN A 59 -4.36 13.08 3.11
CA GLN A 59 -5.24 12.38 2.15
C GLN A 59 -5.31 10.87 2.41
N GLU A 60 -4.21 10.29 2.87
CA GLU A 60 -4.15 8.87 3.23
C GLU A 60 -4.76 8.55 4.61
N LYS A 61 -5.23 9.56 5.36
CA LYS A 61 -5.70 9.47 6.75
C LYS A 61 -4.63 8.96 7.71
N ALA A 62 -3.38 9.37 7.48
CA ALA A 62 -2.22 8.96 8.25
C ALA A 62 -1.84 10.04 9.29
N ASP A 63 -2.84 10.53 10.04
CA ASP A 63 -2.70 11.69 10.94
C ASP A 63 -1.72 11.46 12.08
N HIS A 64 -1.50 10.21 12.47
CA HIS A 64 -0.51 9.79 13.47
C HIS A 64 0.94 10.20 13.11
N PHE A 65 1.26 10.41 11.83
CA PHE A 65 2.57 10.97 11.44
C PHE A 65 2.65 12.49 11.62
N LEU A 66 1.51 13.17 11.78
CA LEU A 66 1.40 14.63 11.73
C LEU A 66 1.25 15.24 13.12
N THR A 67 0.45 14.60 13.99
CA THR A 67 0.13 15.08 15.34
C THR A 67 1.33 15.09 16.27
N ASP A 68 2.17 14.06 16.17
CA ASP A 68 3.21 13.83 17.16
C ASP A 68 4.50 14.54 16.73
N ASP A 69 5.14 15.26 17.65
CA ASP A 69 6.47 15.84 17.43
C ASP A 69 7.58 14.78 17.51
N HIS A 70 7.28 13.65 18.14
CA HIS A 70 8.14 12.48 18.23
C HIS A 70 7.31 11.21 18.02
N ILE A 71 7.78 10.34 17.13
CA ILE A 71 7.14 9.07 16.79
C ILE A 71 7.93 7.94 17.48
N PRO A 72 7.43 7.38 18.60
CA PRO A 72 8.20 6.45 19.43
C PRO A 72 8.45 5.10 18.75
N SER A 73 7.53 4.63 17.90
CA SER A 73 7.65 3.31 17.25
C SER A 73 7.59 3.41 15.72
N VAL A 74 8.56 4.13 15.13
CA VAL A 74 8.65 4.32 13.67
C VAL A 74 8.51 3.01 12.89
N LYS A 75 9.14 1.92 13.36
CA LYS A 75 9.07 0.61 12.70
C LYS A 75 7.64 0.06 12.67
N TYR A 76 6.89 0.22 13.76
CA TYR A 76 5.51 -0.24 13.87
C TYR A 76 4.58 0.62 13.02
N GLU A 77 4.67 1.95 13.13
CA GLU A 77 3.83 2.88 12.37
C GLU A 77 4.02 2.72 10.87
N ILE A 78 5.27 2.58 10.41
CA ILE A 78 5.56 2.32 8.99
C ILE A 78 5.04 0.95 8.54
N LYS A 79 5.09 -0.08 9.40
CA LYS A 79 4.53 -1.40 9.08
C LYS A 79 3.01 -1.32 8.93
N LYS A 80 2.33 -0.63 9.85
CA LYS A 80 0.89 -0.39 9.82
C LYS A 80 0.49 0.37 8.56
N TYR A 81 1.13 1.50 8.29
CA TYR A 81 0.90 2.31 7.10
C TYR A 81 1.12 1.53 5.80
N ARG A 82 2.16 0.69 5.73
CA ARG A 82 2.38 -0.22 4.59
C ARG A 82 1.23 -1.20 4.40
N SER A 83 0.72 -1.78 5.49
CA SER A 83 -0.41 -2.72 5.44
C SER A 83 -1.65 -2.02 4.89
N ASP A 84 -1.93 -0.80 5.35
CA ASP A 84 -3.10 -0.02 4.91
C ASP A 84 -3.02 0.34 3.42
N LEU A 85 -1.84 0.78 2.96
CA LEU A 85 -1.60 1.08 1.54
C LEU A 85 -1.76 -0.17 0.66
N ASN A 86 -1.23 -1.31 1.10
CA ASN A 86 -1.37 -2.57 0.39
C ASN A 86 -2.84 -3.01 0.31
N SER A 87 -3.60 -2.90 1.40
CA SER A 87 -5.02 -3.23 1.44
C SER A 87 -5.84 -2.35 0.50
N LYS A 88 -5.63 -1.03 0.53
CA LYS A 88 -6.25 -0.08 -0.40
C LYS A 88 -5.93 -0.45 -1.85
N GLN A 89 -4.66 -0.71 -2.14
CA GLN A 89 -4.24 -1.07 -3.49
C GLN A 89 -4.88 -2.39 -3.95
N HIS A 90 -4.94 -3.40 -3.09
CA HIS A 90 -5.57 -4.67 -3.39
C HIS A 90 -7.05 -4.48 -3.76
N ILE A 91 -7.77 -3.65 -3.00
CA ILE A 91 -9.16 -3.30 -3.29
C ILE A 91 -9.28 -2.59 -4.65
N THR A 92 -8.44 -1.59 -4.92
CA THR A 92 -8.44 -0.87 -6.20
C THR A 92 -8.14 -1.79 -7.37
N TRP A 93 -7.13 -2.65 -7.24
CA TRP A 93 -6.76 -3.63 -8.26
C TRP A 93 -7.88 -4.64 -8.50
N HIS A 94 -8.45 -5.19 -7.43
CA HIS A 94 -9.59 -6.11 -7.51
C HIS A 94 -10.75 -5.45 -8.27
N ASN A 95 -11.14 -4.25 -7.86
CA ASN A 95 -12.21 -3.50 -8.52
C ASN A 95 -11.90 -3.20 -9.98
N SER A 96 -10.65 -2.87 -10.32
CA SER A 96 -10.26 -2.62 -11.72
C SER A 96 -10.35 -3.87 -12.60
N ILE A 97 -10.19 -5.07 -12.04
CA ILE A 97 -10.33 -6.32 -12.80
C ILE A 97 -11.80 -6.67 -13.00
N TRP A 98 -12.63 -6.48 -11.98
CA TRP A 98 -14.03 -6.91 -12.01
C TRP A 98 -14.98 -5.91 -12.66
N ASN A 99 -14.65 -4.62 -12.62
CA ASN A 99 -15.49 -3.54 -13.15
C ASN A 99 -14.97 -2.97 -14.49
N ASP A 100 -14.06 -3.66 -15.18
CA ASP A 100 -13.56 -3.22 -16.47
C ASP A 100 -14.67 -3.28 -17.54
N SER A 101 -15.18 -2.10 -17.93
CA SER A 101 -16.21 -1.98 -18.98
C SER A 101 -15.71 -2.39 -20.36
N ARG A 102 -14.39 -2.52 -20.57
CA ARG A 102 -13.81 -3.06 -21.82
C ARG A 102 -13.85 -4.60 -21.88
N ASN A 103 -14.24 -5.25 -20.78
CA ASN A 103 -14.44 -6.69 -20.70
C ASN A 103 -15.90 -7.12 -20.92
N GLN A 104 -16.77 -6.21 -21.35
CA GLN A 104 -18.11 -6.60 -21.78
C GLN A 104 -18.03 -7.29 -23.15
N GLU A 105 -18.51 -8.54 -23.15
CA GLU A 105 -18.77 -9.46 -24.26
C GLU A 105 -17.67 -10.40 -24.80
N ASN A 106 -16.35 -10.12 -24.76
CA ASN A 106 -15.40 -11.11 -25.31
C ASN A 106 -13.94 -11.15 -24.76
N GLY A 107 -13.67 -10.61 -23.57
CA GLY A 107 -12.28 -10.37 -23.14
C GLY A 107 -11.68 -11.33 -22.10
N ASN A 108 -12.47 -12.14 -21.40
CA ASN A 108 -12.00 -12.74 -20.14
C ASN A 108 -11.76 -14.26 -20.23
N LYS A 109 -10.72 -14.67 -20.96
CA LYS A 109 -10.21 -16.07 -20.93
C LYS A 109 -9.97 -16.56 -19.50
N LEU A 110 -9.62 -15.67 -18.57
CA LEU A 110 -9.45 -15.98 -17.14
C LEU A 110 -10.77 -16.21 -16.38
N ARG A 111 -11.89 -15.59 -16.80
CA ARG A 111 -13.23 -15.90 -16.27
C ARG A 111 -13.68 -17.28 -16.71
N THR A 112 -13.37 -17.67 -17.96
CA THR A 112 -13.63 -19.01 -18.47
C THR A 112 -12.84 -20.07 -17.69
N TYR A 113 -11.56 -19.82 -17.38
CA TYR A 113 -10.76 -20.70 -16.50
C TYR A 113 -11.31 -20.77 -15.07
N ARG A 114 -11.85 -19.67 -14.51
CA ARG A 114 -12.48 -19.66 -13.18
C ARG A 114 -13.77 -20.47 -13.12
N LEU A 115 -14.65 -20.35 -14.12
CA LEU A 115 -15.87 -21.16 -14.21
C LEU A 115 -15.56 -22.64 -14.43
N HIS A 116 -14.49 -22.96 -15.18
CA HIS A 116 -14.09 -24.34 -15.44
C HIS A 116 -13.59 -25.06 -14.16
N LYS A 117 -12.83 -24.38 -13.28
CA LYS A 117 -12.39 -24.97 -12.01
C LYS A 117 -13.47 -25.08 -10.93
N VAL A 118 -14.49 -24.22 -10.97
CA VAL A 118 -15.62 -24.29 -10.01
C VAL A 118 -16.53 -25.49 -10.30
N HIS A 119 -16.68 -25.87 -11.58
CA HIS A 119 -17.64 -26.90 -11.96
C HIS A 119 -17.02 -28.23 -12.42
N LYS A 120 -15.74 -28.26 -12.81
CA LYS A 120 -15.05 -29.49 -13.22
C LYS A 120 -13.56 -29.38 -12.94
N THR A 121 -13.10 -29.83 -11.78
CA THR A 121 -11.79 -30.49 -11.65
C THR A 121 -11.60 -30.97 -10.23
N GLU A 122 -11.47 -32.28 -10.07
CA GLU A 122 -10.60 -32.79 -9.02
C GLU A 122 -9.26 -32.03 -9.13
N PRO A 123 -8.65 -31.61 -8.01
CA PRO A 123 -7.35 -30.96 -8.06
C PRO A 123 -6.37 -31.85 -8.84
N GLU A 124 -5.68 -31.26 -9.82
CA GLU A 124 -4.73 -31.99 -10.67
C GLU A 124 -3.74 -32.75 -9.78
N HIS A 125 -3.47 -34.02 -10.08
CA HIS A 125 -2.82 -34.96 -9.14
C HIS A 125 -1.44 -34.54 -8.61
N TYR A 126 -0.80 -33.55 -9.22
CA TYR A 126 0.49 -33.01 -8.78
C TYR A 126 0.36 -31.82 -7.81
N LEU A 127 -0.85 -31.27 -7.62
CA LEU A 127 -1.14 -30.22 -6.64
C LEU A 127 -1.35 -30.86 -5.26
N ARG A 128 -0.26 -30.97 -4.47
CA ARG A 128 -0.38 -31.20 -3.03
C ARG A 128 -0.89 -29.93 -2.36
N ILE A 129 -2.20 -29.83 -2.23
CA ILE A 129 -2.83 -28.77 -1.44
C ILE A 129 -2.60 -29.07 0.04
N SER A 130 -1.61 -28.43 0.66
CA SER A 130 -1.45 -28.39 2.12
C SER A 130 -2.34 -27.29 2.71
N LEU A 131 -3.66 -27.48 2.67
CA LEU A 131 -4.58 -26.65 3.44
C LEU A 131 -4.68 -27.23 4.86
N ASN A 132 -4.12 -26.52 5.83
CA ASN A 132 -4.33 -26.84 7.24
C ASN A 132 -5.83 -26.66 7.57
N ARG A 133 -6.45 -27.73 8.05
CA ARG A 133 -7.87 -27.88 8.39
C ARG A 133 -8.26 -27.04 9.62
N TYR A 134 -8.29 -25.72 9.54
CA TYR A 134 -8.98 -24.93 10.58
C TYR A 134 -9.56 -23.66 9.97
N GLU A 135 -10.60 -23.83 9.16
CA GLU A 135 -11.61 -22.81 8.85
C GLU A 135 -12.71 -23.50 8.04
N ARG A 136 -13.61 -24.18 8.76
CA ARG A 136 -14.95 -24.54 8.30
C ARG A 136 -15.94 -23.85 9.22
#